data_AF-A0AAN6DDR7-F1
#
_entry.id   AF-A0AAN6DDR7-F1
#
_cell.length_a   1.000
_cell.length_b   1.000
_cell.length_c   1.000
_cell.angle_alpha   90.00
_cell.angle_beta   90.00
_cell.angle_gamma   90.00
#
_symmetry.space_group_name_H-M   'P 1'
#
loop_
_entity.id
_entity.type
_entity.pdbx_description
1 polymer ?
#
loop_
_entity_poly.entity_id
_entity_poly.type
_entity_poly.pdbx_seq_one_letter_code
_entity_poly.pdbx_strand_id
1 'polypeptide(L)'
;MDPEYKALTSVFSAHKSYKSWAVKQVVAPKKLKYKSLTKDEQALFPWMNQHIDYLEHSVNLNAQFLEQIAMTVAPMWGAEPDPGVWAECSAQDLDKVRSILIQFAREWSAECADERAASFGRILQECENLFPDVVNRQNVEILVPGSGLGRLVVEFVRRGFRTQGNEFSYHMLTNSSFIVNHSFCENNYVICPYLHKSSNVSKRTDQIRQVYIPDFNPGDISFINKEYPEIPVADLMSMVAGSFVDLFASRTQNGFKWLQHVFSSTLPRTLSNICEPCTIVWPTMAIGSTLALSCGITRATRLSP
;
A
#
# COMPACT_ATOMS: atom_id res chain seq x y z
N MET A 1 8.84 -21.78 17.52
CA MET A 1 8.87 -20.83 16.40
C MET A 1 8.60 -19.44 16.96
N ASP A 2 9.55 -18.55 16.72
CA ASP A 2 9.56 -17.16 17.18
C ASP A 2 8.27 -16.40 16.75
N PRO A 3 7.67 -15.55 17.61
CA PRO A 3 6.43 -14.83 17.28
C PRO A 3 6.53 -13.92 16.06
N GLU A 4 7.69 -13.29 15.84
CA GLU A 4 7.93 -12.42 14.69
C GLU A 4 7.99 -13.25 13.40
N TYR A 5 8.74 -14.35 13.43
CA TYR A 5 8.80 -15.31 12.31
C TYR A 5 7.42 -15.89 11.96
N LYS A 6 6.59 -16.20 12.96
CA LYS A 6 5.20 -16.64 12.74
C LYS A 6 4.38 -15.55 12.06
N ALA A 7 4.47 -14.30 12.53
CA ALA A 7 3.74 -13.18 11.96
C ALA A 7 4.16 -12.89 10.51
N LEU A 8 5.46 -13.00 10.20
CA LEU A 8 5.98 -12.86 8.84
C LEU A 8 5.48 -14.00 7.93
N THR A 9 5.68 -15.25 8.34
CA THR A 9 5.37 -16.40 7.48
C THR A 9 3.88 -16.63 7.29
N SER A 10 3.02 -16.23 8.24
CA SER A 10 1.56 -16.26 8.04
C SER A 10 1.10 -15.30 6.94
N VAL A 11 1.82 -14.19 6.71
CA VAL A 11 1.56 -13.28 5.58
C VAL A 11 1.84 -13.99 4.25
N PHE A 12 2.97 -14.67 4.11
CA PHE A 12 3.28 -15.41 2.88
C PHE A 12 2.30 -16.57 2.64
N SER A 13 1.90 -17.29 3.69
CA SER A 13 0.82 -18.28 3.62
C SER A 13 -0.50 -17.67 3.14
N ALA A 14 -0.83 -16.44 3.56
CA ALA A 14 -2.04 -15.75 3.12
C ALA A 14 -2.00 -15.41 1.62
N HIS A 15 -0.84 -14.98 1.09
CA HIS A 15 -0.65 -14.75 -0.34
C HIS A 15 -0.90 -16.02 -1.15
N LYS A 16 -0.29 -17.15 -0.75
CA LYS A 16 -0.49 -18.44 -1.43
C LYS A 16 -1.93 -18.96 -1.31
N SER A 17 -2.57 -18.73 -0.16
CA SER A 17 -3.91 -19.21 0.12
C SER A 17 -5.01 -18.36 -0.54
N TYR A 18 -4.67 -17.17 -1.04
CA TYR A 18 -5.62 -16.20 -1.63
C TYR A 18 -6.54 -16.83 -2.67
N LYS A 19 -6.00 -17.64 -3.59
CA LYS A 19 -6.80 -18.25 -4.68
C LYS A 19 -7.98 -19.05 -4.13
N SER A 20 -7.69 -19.99 -3.24
CA SER A 20 -8.70 -20.90 -2.68
C SER A 20 -9.75 -20.12 -1.89
N TRP A 21 -9.32 -19.11 -1.15
CA TRP A 21 -10.20 -18.22 -0.41
C TRP A 21 -11.06 -17.35 -1.32
N ALA A 22 -10.48 -16.68 -2.32
CA ALA A 22 -11.19 -15.79 -3.24
C ALA A 22 -12.22 -16.54 -4.09
N VAL A 23 -11.94 -17.78 -4.52
CA VAL A 23 -12.93 -18.65 -5.17
C VAL A 23 -14.13 -18.89 -4.24
N LYS A 24 -13.89 -19.22 -2.97
CA LYS A 24 -14.96 -19.44 -1.97
C LYS A 24 -15.76 -18.17 -1.69
N GLN A 25 -15.13 -16.99 -1.71
CA GLN A 25 -15.81 -15.71 -1.43
C GLN A 25 -16.60 -15.16 -2.62
N VAL A 26 -16.03 -15.24 -3.83
CA VAL A 26 -16.54 -14.47 -4.98
C VAL A 26 -17.19 -15.34 -6.04
N VAL A 27 -16.62 -16.51 -6.33
CA VAL A 27 -17.01 -17.37 -7.46
C VAL A 27 -18.05 -18.41 -7.03
N ALA A 28 -17.71 -19.24 -6.05
CA ALA A 28 -18.54 -20.37 -5.63
C ALA A 28 -19.96 -19.94 -5.23
N PRO A 29 -20.19 -18.84 -4.47
CA PRO A 29 -21.54 -18.42 -4.11
C PRO A 29 -22.38 -18.03 -5.34
N LYS A 30 -21.78 -17.38 -6.35
CA LYS A 30 -22.49 -17.01 -7.60
C LYS A 30 -22.81 -18.24 -8.43
N LYS A 31 -21.87 -19.18 -8.52
CA LYS A 31 -22.05 -20.45 -9.25
C LYS A 31 -23.15 -21.31 -8.63
N LEU A 32 -23.16 -21.44 -7.30
CA LEU A 32 -24.20 -22.15 -6.56
C LEU A 32 -25.56 -21.47 -6.69
N LYS A 33 -25.61 -20.14 -6.52
CA LYS A 33 -26.86 -19.38 -6.62
C LYS A 33 -27.45 -19.45 -8.03
N TYR A 34 -26.64 -19.33 -9.08
CA TYR A 34 -27.13 -19.42 -10.46
C TYR A 34 -27.69 -20.82 -10.77
N LYS A 35 -27.00 -21.87 -10.32
CA LYS A 35 -27.47 -23.26 -10.46
C LYS A 35 -28.78 -23.55 -9.71
N SER A 36 -29.07 -22.83 -8.62
CA SER A 36 -30.30 -23.00 -7.86
C SER A 36 -31.51 -22.31 -8.49
N LEU A 37 -31.33 -21.47 -9.51
CA LEU A 37 -32.42 -20.78 -10.21
C LEU A 37 -33.15 -21.73 -11.17
N THR A 38 -34.43 -21.47 -11.41
CA THR A 38 -35.21 -22.13 -12.46
C THR A 38 -34.68 -21.77 -13.85
N LYS A 39 -35.05 -22.56 -14.87
CA LYS A 39 -34.61 -22.29 -16.26
C LYS A 39 -35.08 -20.92 -16.77
N ASP A 40 -36.29 -20.51 -16.40
CA ASP A 40 -36.86 -19.22 -16.81
C ASP A 40 -36.12 -18.05 -16.15
N GLU A 41 -35.76 -18.18 -14.87
CA GLU A 41 -34.92 -17.18 -14.19
C GLU A 41 -33.50 -17.14 -14.76
N GLN A 42 -32.90 -18.28 -15.10
CA GLN A 42 -31.58 -18.32 -15.74
C GLN A 42 -31.60 -17.64 -17.12
N ALA A 43 -32.71 -17.75 -17.86
CA ALA A 43 -32.88 -17.09 -19.15
C ALA A 43 -32.88 -15.54 -19.04
N LEU A 44 -33.16 -14.98 -17.85
CA LEU A 44 -33.02 -13.53 -17.59
C LEU A 44 -31.56 -13.08 -17.46
N PHE A 45 -30.63 -14.01 -17.21
CA PHE A 45 -29.21 -13.73 -17.00
C PHE A 45 -28.30 -14.57 -17.92
N PRO A 46 -28.47 -14.51 -19.25
CA PRO A 46 -27.71 -15.34 -20.19
C PRO A 46 -26.19 -15.11 -20.12
N TRP A 47 -25.78 -13.94 -19.60
CA TRP A 47 -24.39 -13.53 -19.41
C TRP A 47 -23.73 -14.09 -18.13
N MET A 48 -24.48 -14.74 -17.23
CA MET A 48 -23.97 -15.07 -15.89
C MET A 48 -22.83 -16.09 -15.92
N ASN A 49 -22.94 -17.15 -16.74
CA ASN A 49 -21.88 -18.16 -16.85
C ASN A 49 -20.57 -17.54 -17.31
N GLN A 50 -20.60 -16.74 -18.39
CA GLN A 50 -19.44 -16.03 -18.90
C GLN A 50 -18.85 -15.08 -17.84
N HIS A 51 -19.70 -14.38 -17.07
CA HIS A 51 -19.23 -13.53 -15.99
C HIS A 51 -18.55 -14.32 -14.86
N ILE A 52 -19.05 -15.52 -14.53
CA ILE A 52 -18.39 -16.43 -13.57
C ILE A 52 -17.01 -16.84 -14.08
N ASP A 53 -16.88 -17.16 -15.38
CA ASP A 53 -15.58 -17.50 -15.98
C ASP A 53 -14.60 -16.31 -15.88
N TYR A 54 -15.07 -15.08 -16.12
CA TYR A 54 -14.25 -13.88 -15.94
C TYR A 54 -13.85 -13.62 -14.47
N LEU A 55 -14.72 -13.95 -13.51
CA LEU A 55 -14.37 -13.89 -12.09
C LEU A 55 -13.31 -14.93 -11.74
N GLU A 56 -13.44 -16.17 -12.23
CA GLU A 56 -12.43 -17.22 -12.04
C GLU A 56 -11.07 -16.80 -12.64
N HIS A 57 -11.07 -16.23 -13.85
CA HIS A 57 -9.86 -15.68 -14.48
C HIS A 57 -9.24 -14.55 -13.64
N SER A 58 -10.06 -13.61 -13.16
CA SER A 58 -9.60 -12.48 -12.34
C SER A 58 -9.01 -12.93 -10.99
N VAL A 59 -9.58 -13.98 -10.37
CA VAL A 59 -8.98 -14.62 -9.18
C VAL A 59 -7.60 -15.16 -9.50
N ASN A 60 -7.44 -15.81 -10.66
CA ASN A 60 -6.17 -16.40 -11.06
C ASN A 60 -5.08 -15.34 -11.31
N LEU A 61 -5.40 -14.21 -11.94
CA LEU A 61 -4.45 -13.11 -12.14
C LEU A 61 -3.92 -12.59 -10.79
N ASN A 62 -4.82 -12.27 -9.86
CA ASN A 62 -4.43 -11.83 -8.52
C ASN A 62 -3.60 -12.89 -7.78
N ALA A 63 -3.99 -14.17 -7.87
CA ALA A 63 -3.27 -15.26 -7.21
C ALA A 63 -1.85 -15.44 -7.73
N GLN A 64 -1.64 -15.36 -9.05
CA GLN A 64 -0.32 -15.46 -9.66
C GLN A 64 0.59 -14.33 -9.18
N PHE A 65 0.09 -13.10 -9.17
CA PHE A 65 0.83 -11.94 -8.67
C PHE A 65 1.21 -12.09 -7.18
N LEU A 66 0.25 -12.46 -6.32
CA LEU A 66 0.48 -12.64 -4.88
C LEU A 66 1.43 -13.81 -4.58
N GLU A 67 1.32 -14.92 -5.32
CA GLU A 67 2.26 -16.03 -5.20
C GLU A 67 3.67 -15.62 -5.62
N GLN A 68 3.81 -14.83 -6.68
CA GLN A 68 5.11 -14.29 -7.09
C GLN A 68 5.73 -13.42 -6.00
N ILE A 69 4.95 -12.56 -5.34
CA ILE A 69 5.41 -11.77 -4.19
C ILE A 69 5.94 -12.68 -3.09
N ALA A 70 5.14 -13.66 -2.65
CA ALA A 70 5.52 -14.54 -1.56
C ALA A 70 6.80 -15.32 -1.86
N MET A 71 6.90 -15.92 -3.05
CA MET A 71 8.07 -16.73 -3.42
C MET A 71 9.33 -15.89 -3.64
N THR A 72 9.20 -14.62 -4.04
CA THR A 72 10.35 -13.71 -4.23
C THR A 72 10.84 -13.18 -2.89
N VAL A 73 9.92 -12.71 -2.03
CA VAL A 73 10.26 -11.96 -0.83
C VAL A 73 10.57 -12.86 0.37
N ALA A 74 9.94 -14.03 0.48
CA ALA A 74 10.11 -14.91 1.64
C ALA A 74 11.59 -15.27 1.92
N PRO A 75 12.40 -15.73 0.94
CA PRO A 75 13.80 -16.06 1.21
C PRO A 75 14.64 -14.84 1.64
N MET A 76 14.35 -13.66 1.07
CA MET A 76 15.06 -12.42 1.40
C MET A 76 14.79 -11.94 2.83
N TRP A 77 13.64 -12.31 3.37
CA TRP A 77 13.22 -12.01 4.73
C TRP A 77 13.53 -13.16 5.70
N GLY A 78 14.37 -14.11 5.28
CA GLY A 78 14.84 -15.22 6.12
C GLY A 78 13.79 -16.30 6.37
N ALA A 79 12.66 -16.29 5.64
CA ALA A 79 11.70 -17.38 5.69
C ALA A 79 12.19 -18.56 4.85
N GLU A 80 11.95 -19.78 5.35
CA GLU A 80 12.27 -21.02 4.66
C GLU A 80 11.65 -21.05 3.25
N PRO A 81 12.36 -21.50 2.21
CA PRO A 81 11.82 -21.54 0.84
C PRO A 81 10.62 -22.47 0.66
N ASP A 82 10.49 -23.50 1.50
CA ASP A 82 9.36 -24.42 1.48
C ASP A 82 8.12 -23.79 2.16
N PRO A 83 7.03 -23.51 1.44
CA PRO A 83 5.82 -22.96 2.04
C PRO A 83 5.13 -23.92 3.02
N GLY A 84 5.45 -25.22 2.97
CA GLY A 84 4.86 -26.23 3.85
C GLY A 84 5.21 -26.05 5.33
N VAL A 85 6.27 -25.31 5.64
CA VAL A 85 6.72 -25.04 7.02
C VAL A 85 6.31 -23.65 7.54
N TRP A 86 5.66 -22.83 6.72
CA TRP A 86 5.19 -21.50 7.11
C TRP A 86 4.03 -21.59 8.09
N ALA A 87 3.89 -20.57 8.95
CA ALA A 87 2.74 -20.49 9.84
C ALA A 87 1.42 -20.39 9.04
N GLU A 88 0.36 -21.01 9.56
CA GLU A 88 -0.97 -20.90 8.95
C GLU A 88 -1.47 -19.44 8.97
N CYS A 89 -2.13 -19.02 7.88
CA CYS A 89 -2.75 -17.71 7.82
C CYS A 89 -4.15 -17.69 8.44
N SER A 90 -4.52 -16.57 9.04
CA SER A 90 -5.88 -16.33 9.52
C SER A 90 -6.81 -15.79 8.42
N ALA A 91 -8.12 -15.78 8.68
CA ALA A 91 -9.08 -15.11 7.79
C ALA A 91 -8.79 -13.59 7.71
N GLN A 92 -8.34 -12.99 8.81
CA GLN A 92 -7.95 -11.59 8.87
C GLN A 92 -6.73 -11.30 7.99
N ASP A 93 -5.79 -12.24 7.87
CA ASP A 93 -4.64 -12.09 6.97
C ASP A 93 -5.09 -12.11 5.50
N LEU A 94 -6.04 -12.97 5.15
CA LEU A 94 -6.61 -13.02 3.79
C LEU A 94 -7.39 -11.74 3.45
N ASP A 95 -8.15 -11.18 4.39
CA ASP A 95 -8.81 -9.88 4.22
C ASP A 95 -7.82 -8.72 4.08
N LYS A 96 -6.66 -8.79 4.76
CA LYS A 96 -5.57 -7.83 4.58
C LYS A 96 -4.95 -7.96 3.20
N VAL A 97 -4.64 -9.17 2.73
CA VAL A 97 -4.13 -9.41 1.36
C VAL A 97 -5.09 -8.88 0.30
N ARG A 98 -6.41 -9.07 0.46
CA ARG A 98 -7.41 -8.42 -0.40
C ARG A 98 -7.24 -6.90 -0.42
N SER A 99 -7.05 -6.30 0.75
CA SER A 99 -6.93 -4.84 0.89
C SER A 99 -5.61 -4.33 0.29
N ILE A 100 -4.55 -5.12 0.33
CA ILE A 100 -3.27 -4.82 -0.33
C ILE A 100 -3.41 -4.68 -1.85
N LEU A 101 -4.26 -5.48 -2.51
CA LEU A 101 -4.51 -5.30 -3.96
C LEU A 101 -5.10 -3.92 -4.28
N ILE A 102 -5.98 -3.40 -3.43
CA ILE A 102 -6.50 -2.03 -3.56
C ILE A 102 -5.38 -1.01 -3.32
N GLN A 103 -4.51 -1.27 -2.34
CA GLN A 103 -3.37 -0.40 -2.05
C GLN A 103 -2.38 -0.34 -3.23
N PHE A 104 -2.13 -1.46 -3.90
CA PHE A 104 -1.33 -1.48 -5.13
C PHE A 104 -1.92 -0.59 -6.22
N ALA A 105 -3.23 -0.67 -6.45
CA ALA A 105 -3.89 0.21 -7.41
C ALA A 105 -3.73 1.69 -7.02
N ARG A 106 -3.98 2.02 -5.75
CA ARG A 106 -3.84 3.40 -5.23
C ARG A 106 -2.42 3.95 -5.39
N GLU A 107 -1.43 3.19 -4.96
CA GLU A 107 -0.05 3.66 -4.86
C GLU A 107 0.77 3.48 -6.15
N TRP A 108 0.44 2.53 -7.01
CA TRP A 108 1.31 2.10 -8.09
C TRP A 108 0.61 1.93 -9.45
N SER A 109 -0.63 2.41 -9.61
CA SER A 109 -1.30 2.41 -10.92
C SER A 109 -1.49 3.81 -11.49
N ALA A 110 -1.52 3.93 -12.82
CA ALA A 110 -1.77 5.21 -13.48
C ALA A 110 -3.20 5.70 -13.22
N GLU A 111 -4.15 4.78 -13.00
CA GLU A 111 -5.56 5.11 -12.79
C GLU A 111 -5.82 5.91 -11.51
N CYS A 112 -4.98 5.73 -10.49
CA CYS A 112 -5.08 6.47 -9.23
C CYS A 112 -4.12 7.67 -9.17
N ALA A 113 -3.55 8.11 -10.31
CA ALA A 113 -2.64 9.25 -10.36
C ALA A 113 -3.28 10.53 -9.82
N ASP A 114 -4.54 10.82 -10.20
CA ASP A 114 -5.26 12.01 -9.71
C ASP A 114 -5.52 11.96 -8.20
N GLU A 115 -5.83 10.78 -7.66
CA GLU A 115 -5.98 10.58 -6.21
C GLU A 115 -4.65 10.83 -5.48
N ARG A 116 -3.54 10.33 -6.03
CA ARG A 116 -2.20 10.61 -5.50
C ARG A 116 -1.84 12.09 -5.63
N ALA A 117 -2.12 12.74 -6.75
CA ALA A 117 -1.86 14.16 -6.94
C ALA A 117 -2.63 15.02 -5.92
N ALA A 118 -3.91 14.69 -5.67
CA ALA A 118 -4.74 15.38 -4.69
C ALA A 118 -4.27 15.17 -3.23
N SER A 119 -3.57 14.08 -2.94
CA SER A 119 -3.06 13.73 -1.61
C SER A 119 -1.55 13.98 -1.47
N PHE A 120 -0.73 13.05 -1.98
CA PHE A 120 0.73 13.13 -1.99
C PHE A 120 1.24 14.41 -2.67
N GLY A 121 0.63 14.80 -3.79
CA GLY A 121 1.07 15.96 -4.57
C GLY A 121 1.10 17.26 -3.77
N ARG A 122 0.11 17.49 -2.89
CA ARG A 122 0.09 18.67 -2.00
C ARG A 122 1.27 18.68 -1.04
N ILE A 123 1.58 17.54 -0.44
CA ILE A 123 2.67 17.41 0.53
C ILE A 123 4.02 17.62 -0.15
N LEU A 124 4.20 16.98 -1.31
CA LEU A 124 5.41 17.11 -2.12
C LEU A 124 5.62 18.57 -2.53
N GLN A 125 4.57 19.24 -3.03
CA GLN A 125 4.63 20.63 -3.43
C GLN A 125 5.02 21.57 -2.27
N GLU A 126 4.42 21.41 -1.10
CA GLU A 126 4.81 22.21 0.07
C GLU A 126 6.27 22.00 0.46
N CYS A 127 6.78 20.76 0.40
CA CYS A 127 8.19 20.49 0.67
C CYS A 127 9.11 21.10 -0.39
N GLU A 128 8.73 21.06 -1.66
CA GLU A 128 9.48 21.68 -2.75
C GLU A 128 9.51 23.20 -2.64
N ASN A 129 8.42 23.82 -2.18
CA ASN A 129 8.35 25.26 -1.91
C ASN A 129 9.25 25.68 -0.74
N LEU A 130 9.32 24.86 0.31
CA LEU A 130 10.15 25.11 1.49
C LEU A 130 11.64 24.88 1.22
N PHE A 131 11.95 23.92 0.34
CA PHE A 131 13.31 23.54 -0.04
C PHE A 131 13.46 23.65 -1.56
N PRO A 132 13.53 24.87 -2.12
CA PRO A 132 13.58 25.07 -3.58
C PRO A 132 14.92 24.64 -4.19
N ASP A 133 16.00 24.65 -3.40
CA ASP A 133 17.32 24.22 -3.84
C ASP A 133 17.44 22.70 -3.84
N VAL A 134 17.37 22.12 -5.05
CA VAL A 134 17.36 20.66 -5.28
C VAL A 134 18.63 19.98 -4.74
N VAL A 135 19.79 20.60 -4.93
CA VAL A 135 21.10 20.04 -4.52
C VAL A 135 21.16 19.87 -3.01
N ASN A 136 20.55 20.81 -2.28
CA ASN A 136 20.54 20.81 -0.83
C ASN A 136 19.41 19.97 -0.20
N ARG A 137 18.44 19.45 -0.98
CA ARG A 137 17.38 18.57 -0.47
C ARG A 137 17.90 17.28 0.14
N GLN A 138 19.07 16.81 -0.27
CA GLN A 138 19.71 15.60 0.29
C GLN A 138 20.06 15.75 1.78
N ASN A 139 20.18 16.99 2.27
CA ASN A 139 20.45 17.34 3.67
C ASN A 139 19.18 17.52 4.50
N VAL A 140 18.00 17.37 3.87
CA VAL A 140 16.69 17.44 4.52
C VAL A 140 16.21 16.02 4.76
N GLU A 141 16.03 15.67 6.03
CA GLU A 141 15.52 14.37 6.44
C GLU A 141 13.99 14.37 6.47
N ILE A 142 13.39 13.42 5.76
CA ILE A 142 11.94 13.24 5.65
C ILE A 142 11.60 11.88 6.28
N LEU A 143 10.58 11.83 7.13
CA LEU A 143 10.03 10.59 7.65
C LEU A 143 8.61 10.41 7.13
N VAL A 144 8.28 9.19 6.74
CA VAL A 144 6.92 8.85 6.27
C VAL A 144 6.40 7.73 7.15
N PRO A 145 5.75 8.06 8.29
CA PRO A 145 5.12 7.04 9.12
C PRO A 145 3.90 6.43 8.44
N GLY A 146 3.70 5.13 8.60
CA GLY A 146 2.67 4.40 7.86
C GLY A 146 2.86 4.53 6.36
N SER A 147 4.08 4.27 5.88
CA SER A 147 4.46 4.47 4.47
C SER A 147 3.74 3.57 3.47
N GLY A 148 2.96 2.59 3.94
CA GLY A 148 2.19 1.70 3.06
C GLY A 148 3.10 0.92 2.11
N LEU A 149 2.83 1.00 0.81
CA LEU A 149 3.65 0.37 -0.23
C LEU A 149 4.84 1.22 -0.68
N GLY A 150 5.12 2.33 0.00
CA GLY A 150 6.33 3.13 -0.18
C GLY A 150 6.28 4.13 -1.34
N ARG A 151 5.14 4.35 -2.00
CA ARG A 151 5.07 5.29 -3.14
C ARG A 151 5.50 6.70 -2.74
N LEU A 152 4.99 7.23 -1.63
CA LEU A 152 5.32 8.59 -1.18
C LEU A 152 6.83 8.72 -0.85
N VAL A 153 7.42 7.68 -0.27
CA VAL A 153 8.87 7.64 0.01
C VAL A 153 9.66 7.77 -1.29
N VAL A 154 9.28 7.00 -2.31
CA VAL A 154 9.90 7.07 -3.64
C VAL A 154 9.73 8.46 -4.27
N GLU A 155 8.56 9.06 -4.17
CA GLU A 155 8.30 10.41 -4.72
C GLU A 155 9.17 11.50 -4.09
N PHE A 156 9.45 11.42 -2.79
CA PHE A 156 10.38 12.33 -2.11
C PHE A 156 11.83 12.11 -2.57
N VAL A 157 12.28 10.86 -2.65
CA VAL A 157 13.63 10.51 -3.10
C VAL A 157 13.86 10.99 -4.53
N ARG A 158 12.87 10.83 -5.42
CA ARG A 158 12.89 11.35 -6.81
C ARG A 158 13.04 12.87 -6.90
N ARG A 159 12.74 13.59 -5.81
CA ARG A 159 12.88 15.05 -5.69
C ARG A 159 14.16 15.46 -4.97
N GLY A 160 15.03 14.51 -4.60
CA GLY A 160 16.32 14.74 -3.98
C GLY A 160 16.31 14.70 -2.45
N PHE A 161 15.19 14.37 -1.81
CA PHE A 161 15.09 14.34 -0.35
C PHE A 161 15.58 13.02 0.25
N ARG A 162 16.33 13.10 1.36
CA ARG A 162 16.65 11.92 2.18
C ARG A 162 15.40 11.49 2.94
N THR A 163 14.86 10.32 2.61
CA THR A 163 13.55 9.89 3.08
C THR A 163 13.61 8.50 3.72
N GLN A 164 13.06 8.41 4.92
CA GLN A 164 12.85 7.16 5.62
C GLN A 164 11.35 6.86 5.70
N GLY A 165 10.91 5.72 5.18
CA GLY A 165 9.57 5.22 5.47
C GLY A 165 9.55 4.40 6.76
N ASN A 166 8.43 4.41 7.46
CA ASN A 166 8.18 3.53 8.59
C ASN A 166 6.86 2.81 8.42
N GLU A 167 6.87 1.49 8.62
CA GLU A 167 5.67 0.66 8.55
C GLU A 167 5.79 -0.49 9.55
N PHE A 168 4.66 -0.90 10.14
CA PHE A 168 4.60 -1.97 11.13
C PHE A 168 4.05 -3.28 10.54
N SER A 169 3.17 -3.19 9.54
CA SER A 169 2.48 -4.36 9.00
C SER A 169 3.38 -5.15 8.04
N TYR A 170 3.68 -6.42 8.34
CA TYR A 170 4.35 -7.31 7.38
C TYR A 170 3.62 -7.43 6.05
N HIS A 171 2.28 -7.29 6.03
CA HIS A 171 1.51 -7.24 4.79
C HIS A 171 1.94 -6.08 3.91
N MET A 172 2.16 -4.88 4.47
CA MET A 172 2.63 -3.72 3.71
C MET A 172 4.12 -3.83 3.39
N LEU A 173 4.96 -4.19 4.36
CA LEU A 173 6.40 -4.26 4.21
C LEU A 173 6.85 -5.26 3.14
N THR A 174 6.28 -6.47 3.13
CA THR A 174 6.65 -7.51 2.15
C THR A 174 6.23 -7.11 0.73
N ASN A 175 5.05 -6.51 0.58
CA ASN A 175 4.54 -6.03 -0.70
C ASN A 175 5.27 -4.76 -1.19
N SER A 176 5.64 -3.87 -0.28
CA SER A 176 6.48 -2.69 -0.53
C SER A 176 7.88 -3.13 -1.01
N SER A 177 8.49 -4.08 -0.30
CA SER A 177 9.78 -4.66 -0.67
C SER A 177 9.74 -5.27 -2.07
N PHE A 178 8.68 -6.00 -2.41
CA PHE A 178 8.50 -6.55 -3.76
C PHE A 178 8.43 -5.45 -4.82
N ILE A 179 7.48 -4.51 -4.70
CA ILE A 179 7.23 -3.57 -5.77
C ILE A 179 8.40 -2.62 -5.97
N VAL A 180 9.04 -2.15 -4.90
CA VAL A 180 10.17 -1.21 -4.97
C VAL A 180 11.45 -1.88 -5.49
N ASN A 181 11.76 -3.11 -5.06
CA ASN A 181 13.06 -3.73 -5.34
C ASN A 181 13.03 -4.78 -6.46
N HIS A 182 11.86 -5.29 -6.86
CA HIS A 182 11.72 -6.39 -7.82
C HIS A 182 10.85 -6.06 -9.04
N SER A 183 10.44 -4.79 -9.19
CA SER A 183 9.81 -4.31 -10.41
C SER A 183 10.85 -3.57 -11.25
N PHE A 184 11.04 -4.02 -12.49
CA PHE A 184 12.08 -3.49 -13.39
C PHE A 184 11.51 -2.84 -14.66
N CYS A 185 10.19 -2.83 -14.82
CA CYS A 185 9.51 -2.29 -15.98
C CYS A 185 8.12 -1.78 -15.58
N GLU A 186 7.67 -0.72 -16.24
CA GLU A 186 6.33 -0.18 -16.08
C GLU A 186 5.28 -1.17 -16.59
N ASN A 187 4.12 -1.19 -15.94
CA ASN A 187 2.94 -1.97 -16.33
C ASN A 187 3.22 -3.47 -16.55
N ASN A 188 4.22 -4.02 -15.84
CA ASN A 188 4.65 -5.41 -16.00
C ASN A 188 3.76 -6.41 -15.24
N TYR A 189 2.97 -5.95 -14.26
CA TYR A 189 2.00 -6.76 -13.54
C TYR A 189 0.58 -6.30 -13.83
N VAL A 190 -0.35 -7.26 -13.84
CA VAL A 190 -1.77 -7.02 -13.99
C VAL A 190 -2.52 -7.61 -12.80
N ILE A 191 -3.38 -6.79 -12.18
CA ILE A 191 -4.21 -7.19 -11.04
C ILE A 191 -5.67 -6.80 -11.27
N CYS A 192 -6.60 -7.48 -10.60
CA CYS A 192 -8.02 -7.16 -10.55
C CYS A 192 -8.39 -6.73 -9.12
N PRO A 193 -8.06 -5.48 -8.71
CA PRO A 193 -8.12 -5.06 -7.30
C PRO A 193 -9.57 -4.97 -6.77
N TYR A 194 -10.54 -4.65 -7.63
CA TYR A 194 -11.94 -4.46 -7.25
C TYR A 194 -12.79 -5.74 -7.24
N LEU A 195 -12.17 -6.90 -7.48
CA LEU A 195 -12.83 -8.21 -7.64
C LEU A 195 -13.83 -8.54 -6.53
N HIS A 196 -13.51 -8.18 -5.30
CA HIS A 196 -14.32 -8.50 -4.12
C HIS A 196 -15.46 -7.51 -3.88
N LYS A 197 -15.55 -6.42 -4.64
CA LYS A 197 -16.62 -5.42 -4.53
C LYS A 197 -17.80 -5.82 -5.41
N SER A 198 -18.86 -6.34 -4.79
CA SER A 198 -20.11 -6.72 -5.49
C SER A 198 -21.21 -5.64 -5.44
N SER A 199 -21.07 -4.65 -4.58
CA SER A 199 -22.07 -3.59 -4.38
C SER A 199 -21.59 -2.25 -4.93
N ASN A 200 -22.52 -1.41 -5.38
CA ASN A 200 -22.24 -0.10 -5.98
C ASN A 200 -21.29 -0.20 -7.18
N VAL A 201 -21.57 -1.18 -8.05
CA VAL A 201 -20.84 -1.44 -9.29
C VAL A 201 -21.75 -1.09 -10.46
N SER A 202 -21.41 -0.04 -11.20
CA SER A 202 -22.23 0.44 -12.33
C SER A 202 -22.24 -0.55 -13.49
N LYS A 203 -21.07 -1.12 -13.83
CA LYS A 203 -20.93 -2.16 -14.85
C LYS A 203 -20.22 -3.36 -14.26
N ARG A 204 -20.65 -4.58 -14.61
CA ARG A 204 -20.00 -5.83 -14.17
C ARG A 204 -18.52 -5.90 -14.52
N THR A 205 -18.14 -5.28 -15.64
CA THR A 205 -16.74 -5.14 -16.08
C THR A 205 -15.90 -4.32 -15.11
N ASP A 206 -16.49 -3.40 -14.34
CA ASP A 206 -15.75 -2.56 -13.39
C ASP A 206 -15.25 -3.39 -12.20
N GLN A 207 -15.99 -4.43 -11.80
CA GLN A 207 -15.58 -5.36 -10.73
C GLN A 207 -14.34 -6.18 -11.12
N ILE A 208 -14.27 -6.61 -12.37
CA ILE A 208 -13.19 -7.47 -12.91
C ILE A 208 -12.16 -6.66 -13.70
N ARG A 209 -12.17 -5.34 -13.55
CA ARG A 209 -11.29 -4.45 -14.29
C ARG A 209 -9.84 -4.74 -13.93
N GLN A 210 -9.05 -4.95 -14.97
CA GLN A 210 -7.61 -5.13 -14.86
C GLN A 210 -6.94 -3.77 -14.67
N VAL A 211 -5.98 -3.71 -13.77
CA VAL A 211 -5.15 -2.56 -13.44
C VAL A 211 -3.70 -2.97 -13.56
N TYR A 212 -2.93 -2.15 -14.27
CA TYR A 212 -1.50 -2.39 -14.49
C TYR A 212 -0.65 -1.63 -13.48
N ILE A 213 0.38 -2.29 -12.98
CA ILE A 213 1.34 -1.75 -12.00
C ILE A 213 2.75 -2.28 -12.31
N PRO A 214 3.82 -1.58 -11.88
CA PRO A 214 3.79 -0.19 -11.43
C PRO A 214 3.62 0.79 -12.60
N ASP A 215 3.04 1.96 -12.37
CA ASP A 215 2.84 3.03 -13.37
C ASP A 215 4.12 3.79 -13.74
N PHE A 216 5.19 3.55 -13.01
CA PHE A 216 6.54 4.01 -13.31
C PHE A 216 7.53 2.95 -12.80
N ASN A 217 8.73 2.89 -13.37
CA ASN A 217 9.76 1.96 -12.90
C ASN A 217 10.39 2.50 -11.61
N PRO A 218 10.32 1.81 -10.45
CA PRO A 218 10.94 2.27 -9.21
C PRO A 218 12.45 2.51 -9.34
N GLY A 219 13.15 1.75 -10.19
CA GLY A 219 14.58 1.94 -10.46
C GLY A 219 14.94 3.30 -11.08
N ASP A 220 13.94 3.98 -11.65
CA ASP A 220 14.09 5.31 -12.25
C ASP A 220 14.24 6.43 -11.21
N ILE A 221 14.28 6.09 -9.90
CA ILE A 221 14.62 7.05 -8.83
C ILE A 221 15.93 7.80 -9.10
N SER A 222 16.87 7.16 -9.79
CA SER A 222 18.19 7.69 -10.13
C SER A 222 18.17 8.73 -11.25
N PHE A 223 17.03 9.00 -11.93
CA PHE A 223 17.02 9.97 -13.03
C PHE A 223 17.37 11.40 -12.63
N ILE A 224 17.15 11.77 -11.36
CA ILE A 224 17.60 13.07 -10.84
C ILE A 224 19.12 13.25 -10.97
N ASN A 225 19.91 12.17 -10.99
CA ASN A 225 21.36 12.23 -11.19
C ASN A 225 21.79 12.74 -12.57
N LYS A 226 20.91 12.70 -13.57
CA LYS A 226 21.22 13.26 -14.89
C LYS A 226 21.37 14.78 -14.84
N GLU A 227 20.59 15.43 -13.98
CA GLU A 227 20.59 16.89 -13.81
C GLU A 227 21.44 17.31 -12.61
N TYR A 228 21.48 16.49 -11.55
CA TYR A 228 22.20 16.72 -10.29
C TYR A 228 23.10 15.52 -9.94
N PRO A 229 24.27 15.36 -10.58
CA PRO A 229 25.16 14.22 -10.37
C PRO A 229 25.69 14.06 -8.93
N GLU A 230 25.72 15.15 -8.16
CA GLU A 230 26.20 15.22 -6.79
C GLU A 230 25.23 14.64 -5.75
N ILE A 231 23.97 14.36 -6.12
CA ILE A 231 22.97 13.80 -5.19
C ILE A 231 23.18 12.27 -5.09
N PRO A 232 23.51 11.70 -3.93
CA PRO A 232 23.73 10.26 -3.79
C PRO A 232 22.40 9.52 -3.63
N VAL A 233 21.61 9.40 -4.71
CA VAL A 233 20.23 8.87 -4.69
C VAL A 233 20.12 7.49 -4.03
N ALA A 234 21.11 6.63 -4.24
CA ALA A 234 21.14 5.28 -3.64
C ALA A 234 21.10 5.32 -2.10
N ASP A 235 21.59 6.39 -1.48
CA ASP A 235 21.68 6.56 -0.03
C ASP A 235 20.50 7.37 0.54
N LEU A 236 19.59 7.85 -0.31
CA LEU A 236 18.48 8.70 0.12
C LEU A 236 17.26 7.92 0.60
N MET A 237 17.12 6.64 0.24
CA MET A 237 15.94 5.84 0.57
C MET A 237 16.22 4.84 1.69
N SER A 238 15.41 4.85 2.74
CA SER A 238 15.40 3.79 3.75
C SER A 238 13.99 3.44 4.19
N MET A 239 13.82 2.23 4.74
CA MET A 239 12.55 1.73 5.27
C MET A 239 12.82 1.05 6.62
N VAL A 240 12.03 1.39 7.64
CA VAL A 240 12.16 0.80 8.98
C VAL A 240 10.88 0.08 9.37
N ALA A 241 11.02 -1.20 9.70
CA ALA A 241 9.95 -2.04 10.20
C ALA A 241 9.73 -1.84 11.70
N GLY A 242 8.51 -1.55 12.11
CA GLY A 242 8.13 -1.47 13.52
C GLY A 242 7.14 -0.36 13.84
N SER A 243 6.66 -0.36 15.09
CA SER A 243 5.75 0.64 15.61
C SER A 243 6.41 2.01 15.62
N PHE A 244 5.74 3.01 15.03
CA PHE A 244 6.24 4.37 14.97
C PHE A 244 6.57 4.94 16.36
N VAL A 245 5.66 4.75 17.32
CA VAL A 245 5.81 5.31 18.68
C VAL A 245 7.04 4.69 19.33
N ASP A 246 7.22 3.38 19.24
CA ASP A 246 8.31 2.68 19.92
C ASP A 246 9.67 3.05 19.33
N LEU A 247 9.74 3.28 18.01
CA LEU A 247 10.98 3.60 17.30
C LEU A 247 11.39 5.08 17.40
N PHE A 248 10.42 6.00 17.46
CA PHE A 248 10.67 7.43 17.29
C PHE A 248 10.30 8.30 18.51
N ALA A 249 9.65 7.76 19.56
CA ALA A 249 9.23 8.55 20.73
C ALA A 249 10.37 9.28 21.47
N SER A 250 11.59 8.75 21.46
CA SER A 250 12.77 9.40 22.07
C SER A 250 13.54 10.31 21.10
N ARG A 251 13.41 10.08 19.78
CA ARG A 251 14.12 10.84 18.74
C ARG A 251 13.50 12.21 18.47
N THR A 252 12.25 12.40 18.85
CA THR A 252 11.54 13.69 18.77
C THR A 252 12.05 14.73 19.77
N GLN A 253 12.82 14.34 20.80
CA GLN A 253 13.37 15.27 21.80
C GLN A 253 14.67 15.98 21.36
N ASN A 254 15.36 15.47 20.34
CA ASN A 254 16.72 15.92 19.97
C ASN A 254 16.78 16.80 18.70
N GLY A 255 15.72 17.53 18.36
CA GLY A 255 15.80 18.59 17.32
C GLY A 255 15.89 18.09 15.87
N PHE A 256 15.50 16.85 15.59
CA PHE A 256 15.44 16.34 14.22
C PHE A 256 14.28 16.98 13.45
N LYS A 257 14.57 17.41 12.22
CA LYS A 257 13.55 17.92 11.29
C LYS A 257 12.80 16.72 10.72
N TRP A 258 11.60 16.47 11.21
CA TRP A 258 10.71 15.44 10.68
C TRP A 258 9.53 16.10 9.99
N LEU A 259 9.22 15.60 8.79
CA LEU A 259 7.86 15.63 8.28
C LEU A 259 7.11 14.42 8.85
N GLN A 260 5.95 14.66 9.46
CA GLN A 260 5.10 13.61 10.02
C GLN A 260 3.85 13.52 9.15
N HIS A 261 3.73 12.44 8.39
CA HIS A 261 2.52 12.12 7.64
C HIS A 261 1.83 10.90 8.23
N VAL A 262 0.59 11.03 8.72
CA VAL A 262 -0.25 9.89 9.11
C VAL A 262 -1.43 9.87 8.15
N PHE A 263 -1.46 8.95 7.19
CA PHE A 263 -2.70 8.63 6.47
C PHE A 263 -3.33 7.40 7.13
N SER A 264 -4.47 7.61 7.79
CA SER A 264 -5.37 6.54 8.20
C SER A 264 -6.59 6.54 7.29
N SER A 265 -6.54 5.78 6.19
CA SER A 265 -7.77 5.31 5.54
C SER A 265 -8.20 3.93 6.06
N THR A 266 -7.33 3.23 6.79
CA THR A 266 -7.56 1.84 7.23
C THR A 266 -6.88 1.44 8.55
N LEU A 267 -6.47 2.35 9.44
CA LEU A 267 -6.36 1.91 10.84
C LEU A 267 -7.79 1.66 11.32
N PRO A 268 -8.19 0.41 11.68
CA PRO A 268 -9.24 0.28 12.65
C PRO A 268 -8.76 1.04 13.90
N ARG A 269 -9.68 1.35 14.82
CA ARG A 269 -9.38 1.97 16.12
C ARG A 269 -8.50 1.09 17.04
N THR A 270 -7.44 0.44 16.54
CA THR A 270 -6.60 -0.53 17.22
C THR A 270 -5.53 0.12 18.10
N LEU A 271 -5.38 1.44 18.08
CA LEU A 271 -4.78 2.14 19.20
C LEU A 271 -5.89 2.39 20.23
N SER A 272 -6.03 1.46 21.17
CA SER A 272 -6.99 1.48 22.29
C SER A 272 -6.80 2.66 23.25
N ASN A 273 -5.93 3.64 22.94
CA ASN A 273 -5.66 4.83 23.74
C ASN A 273 -5.65 6.15 22.95
N ILE A 274 -6.29 6.23 21.78
CA ILE A 274 -6.61 7.55 21.19
C ILE A 274 -7.90 8.06 21.85
N CYS A 275 -7.81 8.38 23.14
CA CYS A 275 -8.71 9.35 23.74
C CYS A 275 -8.19 10.73 23.32
N GLU A 276 -9.13 11.54 22.82
CA GLU A 276 -8.99 12.90 22.29
C GLU A 276 -8.67 13.04 20.79
N PRO A 277 -9.39 13.93 20.08
CA PRO A 277 -9.07 14.28 18.70
C PRO A 277 -7.74 15.02 18.71
N CYS A 278 -6.65 14.31 18.45
CA CYS A 278 -5.32 14.89 18.26
C CYS A 278 -5.32 15.83 17.03
N THR A 279 -5.82 17.04 17.25
CA THR A 279 -5.43 18.24 16.54
C THR A 279 -4.01 18.53 16.99
N ILE A 280 -3.04 17.80 16.43
CA ILE A 280 -1.62 18.16 16.61
C ILE A 280 -1.33 19.26 15.58
N VAL A 281 -1.81 20.46 15.91
CA VAL A 281 -1.22 21.72 15.46
C VAL A 281 -0.22 22.07 16.56
N TRP A 282 1.07 21.83 16.36
CA TRP A 282 2.06 22.40 17.28
C TRP A 282 2.23 23.89 16.99
N PRO A 283 2.29 24.75 18.02
CA PRO A 283 2.42 26.17 17.86
C PRO A 283 3.89 26.58 17.63
N THR A 284 4.04 27.62 16.82
CA THR A 284 5.12 28.62 16.83
C THR A 284 6.56 28.19 16.48
N MET A 285 7.03 28.83 15.41
CA MET A 285 8.40 28.89 14.91
C MET A 285 9.42 29.30 15.98
N ALA A 286 10.53 28.57 16.05
CA ALA A 286 11.85 29.13 16.31
C ALA A 286 12.87 28.37 15.43
N ILE A 287 13.87 29.11 14.97
CA ILE A 287 14.93 28.71 14.03
C ILE A 287 15.52 27.34 14.44
N GLY A 288 15.22 26.29 13.66
CA GLY A 288 15.62 24.89 13.93
C GLY A 288 14.49 23.85 13.87
N SER A 289 13.27 24.24 13.50
CA SER A 289 12.01 23.51 13.73
C SER A 289 11.70 22.29 12.82
N THR A 290 11.20 21.22 13.43
CA THR A 290 10.39 20.13 12.85
C THR A 290 9.10 20.69 12.21
N LEU A 291 8.69 20.18 11.04
CA LEU A 291 7.47 20.61 10.34
C LEU A 291 6.58 19.40 10.04
N ALA A 292 5.36 19.36 10.56
CA ALA A 292 4.41 18.29 10.21
C ALA A 292 3.47 18.71 9.06
N LEU A 293 3.34 17.88 8.03
CA LEU A 293 2.37 18.05 6.94
C LEU A 293 1.35 16.90 6.94
N SER A 294 0.07 17.25 7.06
CA SER A 294 -1.03 16.30 7.05
C SER A 294 -2.01 16.60 5.93
N CYS A 295 -2.38 15.55 5.20
CA CYS A 295 -3.46 15.56 4.22
C CYS A 295 -4.36 14.37 4.54
N GLY A 296 -5.66 14.56 4.75
CA GLY A 296 -6.57 13.50 5.16
C GLY A 296 -8.03 13.95 5.13
N ILE A 297 -8.95 13.02 5.33
CA ILE A 297 -10.38 13.32 5.40
C ILE A 297 -10.68 13.98 6.75
N THR A 298 -10.97 15.27 6.75
CA THR A 298 -11.59 15.94 7.90
C THR A 298 -13.08 15.60 7.92
N ARG A 299 -13.53 14.94 8.99
CA ARG A 299 -14.97 14.81 9.24
C ARG A 299 -15.47 16.20 9.58
N ALA A 300 -16.31 16.81 8.73
CA ALA A 300 -17.04 18.01 9.09
C ALA A 300 -17.94 17.68 10.29
N THR A 301 -17.50 18.01 11.50
CA THR A 301 -18.39 18.11 12.64
C THR A 301 -19.35 19.25 12.30
N ARG A 302 -20.61 18.93 12.02
CA ARG A 302 -21.67 19.94 12.10
C ARG A 302 -21.59 20.49 13.52
N LEU A 303 -21.12 21.72 13.67
CA LEU A 303 -21.48 22.52 14.82
C LEU A 303 -23.00 22.67 14.74
N SER A 304 -23.71 21.89 15.55
CA SER A 304 -25.11 22.16 15.84
C SER A 304 -25.19 23.55 16.50
N PRO A 305 -26.22 24.34 16.15
CA PRO A 305 -26.33 25.75 16.52
C PRO A 305 -26.36 26.00 18.03
#